data_AF-A0A524LBS8-F1
#
_entry.id   AF-A0A524LBS8-F1
#
_cell.length_a   1.000
_cell.length_b   1.000
_cell.length_c   1.000
_cell.angle_alpha   90.00
_cell.angle_beta   90.00
_cell.angle_gamma   90.00
#
_symmetry.space_group_name_H-M   'P 1'
#
loop_
_entity.id
_entity.type
_entity.pdbx_description
1 polymer ?
#
loop_
_entity_poly.entity_id
_entity_poly.type
_entity_poly.pdbx_seq_one_letter_code
_entity_poly.pdbx_strand_id
1 'polypeptide(L)'
;MTKKVSSKSPGKQRKKLYNSPIHTNKNRLKCRLDEFLQEQYGLRSLVVKTGDLVKIMRGQFRDTEGKVVRVDYKDVQVFLDSATVTKADGKEVNIPIHPSNIKIVKLEMNDERKQLIESKVMKIAESED
;
A
#
# COMPACT_ATOMS: atom_id res chain seq x y z
N MET A 1 17.72 18.78 19.12
CA MET A 1 16.53 19.08 18.30
C MET A 1 15.31 18.44 18.95
N THR A 2 14.35 19.22 19.43
CA THR A 2 13.11 18.68 20.02
C THR A 2 12.21 18.11 18.93
N LYS A 3 11.69 16.88 19.13
CA LYS A 3 10.68 16.29 18.23
C LYS A 3 9.48 17.25 18.18
N LYS A 4 9.20 17.85 17.00
CA LYS A 4 7.99 18.67 16.81
C LYS A 4 6.77 17.81 17.09
N VAL A 5 6.05 18.15 18.17
CA VAL A 5 4.84 17.45 18.59
C VAL A 5 3.76 17.65 17.52
N SER A 6 3.22 16.56 16.98
CA SER A 6 2.08 16.65 16.06
C SER A 6 0.86 17.21 16.79
N SER A 7 0.15 18.16 16.17
CA SER A 7 -1.05 18.73 16.78
C SER A 7 -2.11 17.65 17.06
N LYS A 8 -2.68 17.64 18.27
CA LYS A 8 -3.79 16.74 18.65
C LYS A 8 -5.15 17.11 18.02
N SER A 9 -5.27 18.33 17.47
CA SER A 9 -6.52 18.82 16.87
C SER A 9 -6.87 18.04 15.58
N PRO A 10 -8.07 17.42 15.49
CA PRO A 10 -8.50 16.66 14.31
C PRO A 10 -8.54 17.50 13.03
N GLY A 11 -8.97 18.76 13.11
CA GLY A 11 -9.05 19.66 11.95
C GLY A 11 -7.68 19.90 11.32
N LYS A 12 -6.65 20.15 12.16
CA LYS A 12 -5.27 20.33 11.69
C LYS A 12 -4.70 19.05 11.07
N GLN A 13 -5.03 17.88 11.64
CA GLN A 13 -4.62 16.59 11.10
C GLN A 13 -5.25 16.30 9.73
N ARG A 14 -6.56 16.50 9.58
CA ARG A 14 -7.26 16.33 8.28
C ARG A 14 -6.73 17.27 7.21
N LYS A 15 -6.52 18.56 7.54
CA LYS A 15 -5.93 19.54 6.61
C LYS A 15 -4.53 19.12 6.17
N LYS A 16 -3.71 18.60 7.09
CA LYS A 16 -2.39 18.06 6.75
C LYS A 16 -2.49 16.88 5.79
N LEU A 17 -3.39 15.93 6.04
CA LEU A 17 -3.59 14.76 5.18
C LEU A 17 -3.97 15.17 3.76
N TYR A 18 -4.92 16.10 3.63
CA TYR A 18 -5.42 16.61 2.35
C TYR A 18 -4.35 17.36 1.55
N ASN A 19 -3.54 18.20 2.22
CA ASN A 19 -2.48 18.99 1.58
C ASN A 19 -1.12 18.26 1.48
N SER A 20 -1.10 16.94 1.64
CA SER A 20 0.18 16.20 1.70
C SER A 20 0.83 16.05 0.32
N PRO A 21 2.15 16.31 0.19
CA PRO A 21 2.87 16.12 -1.06
C PRO A 21 3.09 14.64 -1.38
N ILE A 22 3.28 14.33 -2.66
CA ILE A 22 3.32 12.97 -3.23
C ILE A 22 4.34 12.06 -2.52
N HIS A 23 5.54 12.56 -2.23
CA HIS A 23 6.59 11.78 -1.56
C HIS A 23 6.17 11.30 -0.16
N THR A 24 5.34 12.08 0.55
CA THR A 24 4.78 11.66 1.85
C THR A 24 3.64 10.67 1.70
N ASN A 25 2.85 10.78 0.62
CA ASN A 25 1.75 9.86 0.33
C ASN A 25 2.24 8.45 -0.01
N LYS A 26 3.45 8.30 -0.59
CA LYS A 26 4.09 6.99 -0.80
C LYS A 26 4.13 6.12 0.46
N ASN A 27 4.33 6.73 1.63
CA ASN A 27 4.32 5.99 2.89
C ASN A 27 2.92 5.53 3.34
N ARG A 28 1.85 6.13 2.80
CA ARG A 28 0.46 5.75 3.09
C ARG A 28 -0.03 4.59 2.23
N LEU A 29 0.64 4.32 1.10
CA LEU A 29 0.39 3.16 0.23
C LEU A 29 0.96 1.84 0.79
N LYS A 30 1.24 1.79 2.10
CA LYS A 30 1.68 0.56 2.77
C LYS A 30 0.48 -0.38 2.94
N CYS A 31 0.64 -1.61 2.45
CA CYS A 31 -0.31 -2.71 2.63
C CYS A 31 0.26 -3.78 3.54
N ARG A 32 -0.63 -4.56 4.16
CA ARG A 32 -0.25 -5.73 4.96
C ARG A 32 0.30 -6.82 4.02
N LEU A 33 1.43 -7.42 4.39
CA LEU A 33 1.95 -8.61 3.70
C LEU A 33 1.14 -9.84 4.11
N ASP A 34 1.11 -10.87 3.28
CA ASP A 34 0.56 -12.16 3.71
C ASP A 34 1.44 -12.80 4.79
N GLU A 35 0.90 -13.76 5.55
CA GLU A 35 1.59 -14.38 6.69
C GLU A 35 2.90 -15.04 6.27
N PHE A 36 2.91 -15.76 5.15
CA PHE A 36 4.12 -16.34 4.57
C PHE A 36 5.21 -15.29 4.29
N LEU A 37 4.85 -14.16 3.69
CA LEU A 37 5.80 -13.09 3.39
C LEU A 37 6.24 -12.34 4.67
N GLN A 38 5.39 -12.26 5.68
CA GLN A 38 5.75 -11.68 6.98
C GLN A 38 6.82 -12.53 7.67
N GLU A 39 6.70 -13.86 7.62
CA GLU A 39 7.70 -14.78 8.18
C GLU A 39 9.02 -14.71 7.41
N GLN A 40 8.95 -14.71 6.07
CA GLN A 40 10.16 -14.68 5.23
C GLN A 40 11.00 -13.40 5.41
N TYR A 41 10.35 -12.24 5.48
CA TYR A 41 11.04 -10.96 5.50
C TYR A 41 11.03 -10.27 6.87
N GLY A 42 10.31 -10.79 7.87
CA GLY A 42 10.15 -10.14 9.18
C GLY A 42 9.39 -8.80 9.13
N LEU A 43 8.72 -8.47 8.01
CA LEU A 43 8.06 -7.18 7.81
C LEU A 43 6.54 -7.33 7.89
N ARG A 44 5.87 -6.49 8.69
CA ARG A 44 4.39 -6.46 8.74
C ARG A 44 3.75 -5.88 7.48
N SER A 45 4.41 -4.90 6.83
CA SER A 45 3.82 -4.13 5.73
C SER A 45 4.85 -3.56 4.75
N LEU A 46 4.45 -3.45 3.49
CA LEU A 46 5.27 -2.91 2.41
C LEU A 46 4.43 -2.01 1.49
N VAL A 47 5.10 -1.10 0.77
CA VAL A 47 4.43 -0.24 -0.23
C VAL A 47 4.13 -1.07 -1.48
N VAL A 48 2.89 -0.99 -1.94
CA VAL A 48 2.44 -1.66 -3.17
C VAL A 48 3.15 -1.06 -4.38
N LYS A 49 3.60 -1.92 -5.29
CA LYS A 49 4.07 -1.55 -6.63
C LYS A 49 3.14 -2.16 -7.68
N THR A 50 3.20 -1.59 -8.88
CA THR A 50 2.61 -2.21 -10.07
C THR A 50 3.16 -3.62 -10.22
N GLY A 51 2.28 -4.55 -10.58
CA GLY A 51 2.62 -5.95 -10.81
C GLY A 51 2.67 -6.87 -9.59
N ASP A 52 2.58 -6.34 -8.37
CA ASP A 52 2.32 -7.16 -7.17
C ASP A 52 0.98 -7.91 -7.33
N LEU A 53 0.92 -9.15 -6.80
CA LEU A 53 -0.32 -9.91 -6.70
C LEU A 53 -0.91 -9.71 -5.32
N VAL A 54 -2.17 -9.27 -5.28
CA VAL A 54 -2.82 -8.84 -4.05
C VAL A 54 -4.20 -9.47 -3.90
N LYS A 55 -4.62 -9.63 -2.65
CA LYS A 55 -5.94 -10.11 -2.26
C LYS A 55 -6.74 -9.01 -1.58
N ILE A 56 -7.98 -8.83 -2.00
CA ILE A 56 -8.89 -7.84 -1.42
C ILE A 56 -9.54 -8.42 -0.17
N MET A 57 -9.41 -7.73 0.96
CA MET A 57 -9.91 -8.20 2.27
C MET A 57 -11.30 -7.66 2.59
N ARG A 58 -11.67 -6.48 2.07
CA ARG A 58 -12.90 -5.76 2.41
C ARG A 58 -13.53 -5.13 1.18
N GLY A 59 -14.85 -5.00 1.18
CA GLY A 59 -15.63 -4.38 0.10
C GLY A 59 -16.36 -5.40 -0.77
N GLN A 60 -16.88 -4.93 -1.91
CA GLN A 60 -17.66 -5.74 -2.86
C GLN A 60 -16.85 -6.88 -3.48
N PHE A 61 -15.56 -6.64 -3.78
CA PHE A 61 -14.64 -7.60 -4.41
C PHE A 61 -13.85 -8.43 -3.38
N ARG A 62 -14.42 -8.66 -2.20
CA ARG A 62 -13.73 -9.36 -1.12
C ARG A 62 -13.31 -10.77 -1.53
N ASP A 63 -12.17 -11.21 -1.00
CA ASP A 63 -11.54 -12.53 -1.22
C ASP A 63 -11.12 -12.80 -2.67
N THR A 64 -11.22 -11.80 -3.54
CA THR A 64 -10.72 -11.86 -4.91
C THR A 64 -9.24 -11.48 -4.96
N GLU A 65 -8.47 -12.22 -5.73
CA GLU A 65 -7.07 -11.91 -6.03
C GLU A 65 -6.95 -11.14 -7.35
N GLY A 66 -5.96 -10.27 -7.45
CA GLY A 66 -5.75 -9.45 -8.63
C GLY A 66 -4.33 -8.92 -8.71
N LYS A 67 -3.85 -8.73 -9.94
CA LYS A 67 -2.60 -8.03 -10.19
C LYS A 67 -2.83 -6.52 -10.11
N VAL A 68 -1.87 -5.81 -9.55
CA VAL A 68 -1.91 -4.34 -9.49
C VAL A 68 -1.57 -3.76 -10.87
N VAL A 69 -2.54 -3.08 -11.48
CA VAL A 69 -2.39 -2.43 -12.80
C VAL A 69 -1.75 -1.05 -12.63
N ARG A 70 -2.29 -0.24 -11.73
CA ARG A 70 -1.87 1.15 -11.51
C ARG A 70 -1.92 1.51 -10.04
N VAL A 71 -0.95 2.31 -9.61
CA VAL A 71 -0.92 2.91 -8.28
C VAL A 71 -1.01 4.42 -8.42
N ASP A 72 -1.97 5.03 -7.74
CA ASP A 72 -2.13 6.48 -7.67
C ASP A 72 -1.58 7.03 -6.35
N TYR A 73 -0.44 7.70 -6.44
CA TYR A 73 0.23 8.30 -5.28
C TYR A 73 -0.42 9.61 -4.82
N LYS A 74 -1.20 10.28 -5.68
CA LYS A 74 -1.86 11.53 -5.31
C LYS A 74 -3.02 11.24 -4.38
N ASP A 75 -3.88 10.31 -4.78
CA ASP A 75 -5.12 9.99 -4.06
C ASP A 75 -4.99 8.77 -3.13
N VAL A 76 -3.81 8.13 -3.09
CA VAL A 76 -3.53 6.95 -2.25
C VAL A 76 -4.49 5.81 -2.58
N GLN A 77 -4.60 5.51 -3.88
CA GLN A 77 -5.51 4.50 -4.42
C GLN A 77 -4.75 3.49 -5.28
N VAL A 78 -5.26 2.26 -5.32
CA VAL A 78 -4.71 1.14 -6.09
C VAL A 78 -5.79 0.62 -7.02
N PHE A 79 -5.42 0.37 -8.27
CA PHE A 79 -6.29 -0.20 -9.29
C PHE A 79 -5.87 -1.64 -9.58
N LEU A 80 -6.83 -2.55 -9.48
CA LEU A 80 -6.63 -3.98 -9.68
C LEU A 80 -7.33 -4.45 -10.93
N ASP A 81 -6.76 -5.47 -11.57
CA ASP A 81 -7.30 -6.08 -12.78
C ASP A 81 -8.66 -6.75 -12.53
N SER A 82 -8.79 -7.48 -11.42
CA SER A 82 -10.01 -8.20 -11.05
C SER A 82 -11.13 -7.33 -10.46
N ALA A 83 -10.85 -6.05 -10.19
CA ALA A 83 -11.83 -5.11 -9.63
C ALA A 83 -12.33 -4.15 -10.71
N THR A 84 -13.15 -4.66 -11.64
CA THR A 84 -13.73 -3.88 -12.74
C THR A 84 -15.25 -3.74 -12.61
N VAL A 85 -15.77 -2.65 -13.17
CA VAL A 85 -17.21 -2.47 -13.40
C VAL A 85 -17.44 -2.09 -14.85
N THR A 86 -18.46 -2.70 -15.45
CA THR A 86 -18.94 -2.40 -16.80
C THR A 86 -19.82 -1.16 -16.76
N LYS A 87 -19.47 -0.14 -17.55
CA LYS A 87 -20.31 1.05 -17.75
C LYS A 87 -21.48 0.74 -18.69
N ALA A 88 -22.46 1.65 -18.78
CA ALA A 88 -23.57 1.54 -19.73
C ALA A 88 -23.10 1.42 -21.19
N ASP A 89 -21.95 2.02 -21.52
CA ASP A 89 -21.31 1.93 -22.84
C ASP A 89 -20.61 0.58 -23.12
N GLY A 90 -20.69 -0.39 -22.19
CA GLY A 90 -20.05 -1.71 -22.30
C GLY A 90 -18.55 -1.74 -21.97
N LYS A 91 -17.91 -0.58 -21.73
CA LYS A 91 -16.48 -0.50 -21.36
C LYS A 91 -16.27 -0.88 -19.89
N GLU A 92 -15.24 -1.67 -19.63
CA GLU A 92 -14.79 -2.00 -18.29
C GLU A 92 -13.86 -0.93 -17.73
N VAL A 93 -14.08 -0.56 -16.46
CA VAL A 93 -13.24 0.40 -15.74
C VAL A 93 -12.86 -0.16 -14.38
N ASN A 94 -11.58 -0.07 -14.05
CA ASN A 94 -11.07 -0.52 -12.75
C ASN A 94 -11.54 0.41 -11.63
N ILE A 95 -12.04 -0.17 -10.55
CA ILE A 95 -12.44 0.54 -9.35
C ILE A 95 -11.20 0.88 -8.51
N PRO A 96 -11.11 2.10 -7.98
CA PRO A 96 -10.08 2.45 -7.02
C PRO A 96 -10.31 1.77 -5.68
N ILE A 97 -9.26 1.15 -5.13
CA ILE A 97 -9.29 0.50 -3.82
C ILE A 97 -8.23 1.12 -2.92
N HIS A 98 -8.59 1.37 -1.66
CA HIS A 98 -7.64 1.88 -0.66
C HIS A 98 -6.67 0.77 -0.22
N PRO A 99 -5.35 1.04 -0.12
CA PRO A 99 -4.33 0.04 0.22
C PRO A 99 -4.61 -0.73 1.52
N SER A 100 -5.20 -0.10 2.54
CA SER A 100 -5.52 -0.79 3.81
C SER A 100 -6.50 -1.95 3.68
N ASN A 101 -7.28 -1.99 2.59
CA ASN A 101 -8.27 -3.03 2.35
C ASN A 101 -7.68 -4.21 1.57
N ILE A 102 -6.38 -4.18 1.28
CA ILE A 102 -5.67 -5.14 0.44
C ILE A 102 -4.55 -5.81 1.24
N LYS A 103 -4.29 -7.08 0.95
CA LYS A 103 -3.16 -7.87 1.46
C LYS A 103 -2.27 -8.28 0.28
N ILE A 104 -0.96 -8.13 0.37
CA ILE A 104 -0.03 -8.55 -0.69
C ILE A 104 0.26 -10.04 -0.53
N VAL A 105 -0.03 -10.84 -1.56
CA VAL A 105 0.18 -12.29 -1.58
C VAL A 105 1.51 -12.65 -2.23
N LYS A 106 1.86 -11.99 -3.34
CA LYS A 106 3.15 -12.17 -4.01
C LYS A 106 3.74 -10.81 -4.38
N LEU A 107 5.04 -10.68 -4.16
CA LEU A 107 5.80 -9.47 -4.47
C LEU A 107 6.46 -9.60 -5.83
N GLU A 108 6.40 -8.55 -6.64
CA GLU A 108 7.26 -8.44 -7.82
C GLU A 108 8.63 -7.88 -7.40
N MET A 109 9.68 -8.69 -7.58
CA MET A 109 11.00 -8.43 -7.01
C MET A 109 11.91 -7.75 -8.04
N ASN A 110 12.12 -6.44 -7.88
CA ASN A 110 13.16 -5.68 -8.58
C ASN A 110 14.35 -5.43 -7.64
N ASP A 111 15.53 -5.13 -8.17
CA ASP A 111 16.74 -4.92 -7.35
C ASP A 111 16.58 -3.79 -6.33
N GLU A 112 15.94 -2.68 -6.72
CA GLU A 112 15.59 -1.59 -5.79
C GLU A 112 14.70 -2.07 -4.63
N ARG A 113 13.80 -3.03 -4.90
CA ARG A 113 12.84 -3.53 -3.91
C ARG A 113 13.51 -4.49 -2.95
N LYS A 114 14.47 -5.30 -3.42
CA LYS A 114 15.33 -6.14 -2.60
C LYS A 114 16.13 -5.29 -1.61
N GLN A 115 16.85 -4.29 -2.11
CA GLN A 115 17.60 -3.34 -1.28
C GLN A 115 16.71 -2.62 -0.25
N LEU A 116 15.48 -2.24 -0.63
CA LEU A 116 14.52 -1.63 0.28
C LEU A 116 14.07 -2.58 1.40
N ILE A 117 13.92 -3.87 1.10
CA ILE A 117 13.52 -4.87 2.09
C ILE A 117 14.69 -5.13 3.03
N GLU A 118 15.88 -5.40 2.50
CA GLU A 118 17.11 -5.63 3.26
C GLU A 118 17.40 -4.46 4.21
N SER A 119 17.37 -3.23 3.71
CA SER A 119 17.58 -2.03 4.54
C SER A 119 16.52 -1.84 5.64
N LYS A 120 15.32 -2.39 5.47
CA LYS A 120 14.30 -2.38 6.53
C LYS A 120 14.52 -3.49 7.54
N VAL A 121 14.95 -4.66 7.09
CA VAL A 121 15.28 -5.80 7.97
C VAL A 121 16.46 -5.44 8.87
N MET A 122 17.54 -4.88 8.30
CA MET A 122 18.70 -4.40 9.08
C MET A 122 18.29 -3.41 10.17
N LYS A 123 17.43 -2.44 9.82
CA LYS A 123 16.92 -1.44 10.80
C LYS A 123 16.09 -2.04 11.93
N ILE A 124 15.42 -3.17 11.69
CA ILE A 124 14.66 -3.85 12.73
C ILE A 124 15.63 -4.55 13.67
N ALA A 125 16.62 -5.28 13.13
CA ALA A 125 17.67 -5.91 13.93
C ALA A 125 18.44 -4.91 14.80
N GLU A 126 18.89 -3.79 14.23
CA GLU A 126 19.56 -2.69 14.96
C GLU A 126 18.69 -2.03 16.05
N SER A 127 17.37 -2.19 15.99
CA SER A 127 16.46 -1.62 16.99
C SER A 127 16.08 -2.59 18.11
N GLU A 128 16.40 -3.87 17.93
CA GLU A 128 16.20 -4.93 18.91
C GLU A 128 17.42 -5.10 19.82
N ASP A 129 18.60 -4.61 19.38
CA ASP A 129 19.81 -4.39 20.20
C ASP A 129 19.76 -3.05 20.97
#